data_AF-A0A9Q9BDF8-F1
#
_entry.id   AF-A0A9Q9BDF8-F1
#
_cell.length_a   1.000
_cell.length_b   1.000
_cell.length_c   1.000
_cell.angle_alpha   90.00
_cell.angle_beta   90.00
_cell.angle_gamma   90.00
#
_symmetry.space_group_name_H-M   'P 1'
#
loop_
_entity.id
_entity.type
_entity.pdbx_description
1 polymer ?
#
loop_
_entity_poly.entity_id
_entity_poly.type
_entity_poly.pdbx_seq_one_letter_code
_entity_poly.pdbx_strand_id
1 'polypeptide(L)'
;MRFDKKTIRILAEFTFIFIVFVLPPILNNKEFSMPPKPQGFFKVLIFAAKIVFLAAYEEVLYRIYLPYRIKTLLGNTNKFGPYLSAPEILSVLLFALAHRYLGFFNMLYALAAGIIFRILYLAFKKKMECKTEQKKAIITAALIVTIIHSCNNGIVYLLFIL
;
A
#
# COMPACT_ATOMS: atom_id res chain seq x y z
N MET A 1 4.34 -21.98 -24.76
CA MET A 1 4.24 -21.93 -23.29
C MET A 1 3.03 -22.77 -22.87
N ARG A 2 3.22 -23.87 -22.12
CA ARG A 2 2.10 -24.57 -21.47
C ARG A 2 1.91 -23.94 -20.08
N PHE A 3 0.89 -23.12 -19.92
CA PHE A 3 0.53 -22.60 -18.60
C PHE A 3 -0.16 -23.71 -17.80
N ASP A 4 0.32 -24.00 -16.60
CA ASP A 4 -0.39 -24.91 -15.69
C ASP A 4 -1.67 -24.24 -15.16
N LYS A 5 -2.66 -25.05 -14.76
CA LYS A 5 -3.94 -24.54 -14.24
C LYS A 5 -3.76 -23.61 -13.04
N LYS A 6 -2.70 -23.84 -12.23
CA LYS A 6 -2.36 -23.01 -11.08
C LYS A 6 -1.89 -21.62 -11.50
N THR A 7 -1.00 -21.50 -12.49
CA THR A 7 -0.52 -20.21 -13.00
C THR A 7 -1.66 -19.42 -13.65
N ILE A 8 -2.54 -20.08 -14.40
CA ILE A 8 -3.74 -19.43 -14.99
C ILE A 8 -4.61 -18.83 -13.89
N ARG A 9 -4.87 -19.56 -12.80
CA ARG A 9 -5.65 -19.05 -11.67
C ARG A 9 -4.98 -17.86 -10.98
N ILE A 10 -3.67 -17.94 -10.74
CA ILE A 10 -2.91 -16.85 -10.11
C ILE A 10 -2.92 -15.60 -11.00
N LEU A 11 -2.73 -15.78 -12.31
CA LEU A 11 -2.75 -14.70 -13.28
C LEU A 11 -4.14 -14.04 -13.34
N ALA A 12 -5.21 -14.83 -13.43
CA ALA A 12 -6.58 -14.30 -13.44
C ALA A 12 -6.92 -13.52 -12.16
N GLU A 13 -6.54 -14.04 -10.99
CA GLU A 13 -6.70 -13.33 -9.71
C GLU A 13 -5.92 -12.01 -9.71
N PHE A 14 -4.64 -12.05 -10.11
CA PHE A 14 -3.79 -10.87 -10.16
C PHE A 14 -4.35 -9.82 -11.13
N THR A 15 -4.76 -10.23 -12.34
CA THR A 15 -5.38 -9.37 -13.33
C THR A 15 -6.67 -8.74 -12.80
N PHE A 16 -7.52 -9.52 -12.14
CA PHE A 16 -8.75 -9.01 -11.52
C PHE A 16 -8.44 -7.95 -10.44
N ILE A 17 -7.58 -8.27 -9.48
CA ILE A 17 -7.22 -7.33 -8.42
C ILE A 17 -6.54 -6.08 -8.99
N PHE A 18 -5.68 -6.24 -9.98
CA PHE A 18 -5.01 -5.12 -10.63
C PHE A 18 -5.99 -4.18 -11.33
N ILE A 19 -6.93 -4.72 -12.12
CA ILE A 19 -7.94 -3.93 -12.84
C ILE A 19 -8.90 -3.23 -11.87
N VAL A 20 -9.31 -3.88 -10.78
CA VAL A 20 -10.32 -3.34 -9.87
C VAL A 20 -9.73 -2.36 -8.85
N PHE A 21 -8.53 -2.62 -8.34
CA PHE A 21 -7.99 -1.91 -7.17
C PHE A 21 -6.76 -1.05 -7.45
N VAL A 22 -5.94 -1.40 -8.45
CA VAL A 22 -4.68 -0.71 -8.74
C VAL A 22 -4.85 0.28 -9.90
N LEU A 23 -5.49 -0.16 -10.98
CA LEU A 23 -5.62 0.62 -12.20
C LEU A 23 -6.52 1.87 -12.04
N PRO A 24 -7.68 1.84 -11.36
CA PRO A 24 -8.56 3.01 -11.31
C PRO A 24 -7.94 4.23 -10.62
N PRO A 25 -7.24 4.11 -9.47
CA PRO A 25 -6.52 5.24 -8.88
C PRO A 25 -5.43 5.81 -9.79
N ILE A 26 -4.69 4.96 -10.51
CA ILE A 26 -3.61 5.37 -11.43
C ILE A 26 -4.16 6.15 -12.63
N LEU A 27 -5.32 5.75 -13.16
CA LEU A 27 -5.96 6.39 -14.30
C LEU A 27 -6.90 7.54 -13.92
N ASN A 28 -7.03 7.83 -12.62
CA ASN A 28 -7.89 8.90 -12.15
C ASN A 28 -7.30 10.26 -12.55
N ASN A 29 -8.00 10.97 -13.42
CA ASN A 29 -7.65 12.33 -13.85
C ASN A 29 -8.53 13.40 -13.20
N LYS A 30 -9.38 13.03 -12.24
CA LYS A 30 -10.18 14.03 -11.52
C LYS A 30 -9.25 14.89 -10.66
N GLU A 31 -9.45 16.20 -10.76
CA GLU A 31 -8.80 17.14 -9.86
C GLU A 31 -9.19 16.82 -8.41
N PHE A 32 -8.18 16.79 -7.54
CA PHE A 32 -8.38 16.50 -6.14
C PHE A 32 -9.08 17.69 -5.45
N SER A 33 -10.30 17.45 -4.95
CA SER A 33 -10.97 18.35 -4.03
C SER A 33 -10.73 17.88 -2.59
N MET A 34 -10.21 18.77 -1.74
CA MET A 34 -10.02 18.46 -0.32
C MET A 34 -11.38 18.23 0.37
N PRO A 35 -11.53 17.15 1.17
CA PRO A 35 -12.74 16.96 1.93
C PRO A 35 -12.88 18.07 2.99
N PRO A 36 -14.10 18.59 3.22
CA PRO A 36 -14.33 19.65 4.19
C PRO A 36 -14.08 19.18 5.63
N LYS A 37 -13.70 20.11 6.51
CA LYS A 37 -13.47 19.83 7.93
C LYS A 37 -14.70 19.18 8.56
N PRO A 38 -14.60 17.98 9.15
CA PRO A 38 -15.74 17.35 9.80
C PRO A 38 -16.17 18.17 11.02
N GLN A 39 -17.47 18.45 11.14
CA GLN A 39 -18.06 19.17 12.26
C GLN A 39 -18.96 18.25 13.09
N GLY A 40 -18.76 18.24 14.41
CA GLY A 40 -19.50 17.39 15.35
C GLY A 40 -18.85 16.02 15.57
N PHE A 41 -19.07 15.47 16.76
CA PHE A 41 -18.40 14.26 17.25
C PHE A 41 -18.53 13.06 16.31
N PHE A 42 -19.75 12.74 15.86
CA PHE A 42 -19.99 11.59 14.98
C PHE A 42 -19.31 11.72 13.62
N LYS A 43 -19.27 12.93 13.03
CA LYS A 43 -18.61 13.14 11.73
C LYS A 43 -17.09 13.00 11.86
N VAL A 44 -16.51 13.47 12.97
CA VAL A 44 -15.08 13.29 13.28
C VAL A 44 -14.76 11.81 13.44
N LEU A 45 -15.60 11.06 14.18
CA LEU A 45 -15.40 9.62 14.37
C LEU A 45 -15.46 8.85 13.04
N ILE A 46 -16.45 9.14 12.19
CA ILE A 46 -16.58 8.53 10.85
C ILE A 46 -15.37 8.89 9.98
N PHE A 47 -14.91 10.15 10.03
CA PHE A 47 -13.75 10.59 9.27
C PHE A 47 -12.47 9.86 9.70
N ALA A 48 -12.23 9.73 11.01
CA ALA A 48 -11.10 8.98 11.55
C ALA A 48 -11.17 7.49 11.14
N ALA A 49 -12.35 6.87 11.22
CA ALA A 49 -12.55 5.49 10.79
C ALA A 49 -12.24 5.30 9.29
N LYS A 50 -12.65 6.26 8.44
CA LYS A 50 -12.33 6.25 7.00
C LYS A 50 -10.83 6.35 6.74
N ILE A 51 -10.11 7.21 7.45
CA ILE A 51 -8.65 7.33 7.32
C ILE A 51 -7.98 5.99 7.63
N VAL A 52 -8.36 5.37 8.76
CA VAL A 52 -7.78 4.08 9.17
C VAL A 52 -8.11 2.98 8.18
N PHE A 53 -9.36 2.91 7.72
CA PHE A 53 -9.80 1.90 6.76
C PHE A 53 -9.08 2.01 5.41
N LEU A 54 -8.96 3.23 4.88
CA LEU A 54 -8.25 3.47 3.61
C LEU A 54 -6.75 3.18 3.74
N ALA A 55 -6.11 3.58 4.84
CA ALA A 55 -4.72 3.24 5.10
C ALA A 55 -4.52 1.70 5.19
N ALA A 56 -5.42 1.00 5.88
CA ALA A 56 -5.37 -0.47 5.97
C ALA A 56 -5.51 -1.14 4.60
N TYR A 57 -6.44 -0.66 3.78
CA TYR A 57 -6.63 -1.11 2.40
C TYR A 57 -5.34 -0.94 1.59
N GLU A 58 -4.70 0.22 1.64
CA GLU A 58 -3.45 0.47 0.92
C GLU A 58 -2.29 -0.38 1.43
N GLU A 59 -2.17 -0.57 2.76
CA GLU A 59 -1.14 -1.46 3.31
C GLU A 59 -1.33 -2.92 2.86
N VAL A 60 -2.56 -3.43 2.88
CA VAL A 60 -2.84 -4.80 2.42
C VAL A 60 -2.52 -4.94 0.93
N LEU A 61 -2.92 -3.99 0.10
CA LEU A 61 -2.73 -4.05 -1.35
C LEU A 61 -1.24 -3.90 -1.73
N TYR A 62 -0.60 -2.82 -1.28
CA TYR A 62 0.74 -2.45 -1.74
C TYR A 62 1.87 -3.06 -0.89
N ARG A 63 1.65 -3.46 0.37
CA ARG A 63 2.74 -4.02 1.21
C ARG A 63 2.64 -5.53 1.35
N ILE A 64 1.45 -6.11 1.24
CA ILE A 64 1.29 -7.57 1.33
C ILE A 64 1.04 -8.17 -0.06
N TYR A 65 -0.08 -7.80 -0.69
CA TYR A 65 -0.58 -8.50 -1.87
C TYR A 65 0.34 -8.36 -3.08
N LEU A 66 0.61 -7.13 -3.52
CA LEU A 66 1.37 -6.87 -4.75
C LEU A 66 2.79 -7.43 -4.69
N PRO A 67 3.63 -7.15 -3.67
CA PRO A 67 4.98 -7.72 -3.62
C PRO A 67 4.97 -9.24 -3.62
N TYR A 68 4.01 -9.86 -2.94
CA TYR A 68 3.87 -11.33 -2.89
C TYR A 68 3.48 -11.92 -4.25
N ARG A 69 2.45 -11.36 -4.91
CA ARG A 69 1.98 -11.87 -6.20
C ARG A 69 2.95 -11.61 -7.33
N ILE A 70 3.55 -10.42 -7.40
CA ILE A 70 4.57 -10.08 -8.40
C ILE A 70 5.76 -11.03 -8.25
N LYS A 71 6.21 -11.30 -7.01
CA LYS A 71 7.29 -12.28 -6.75
C LYS A 71 6.91 -13.71 -7.18
N THR A 72 5.65 -14.10 -7.00
CA THR A 72 5.16 -15.42 -7.42
C THR A 72 5.12 -15.55 -8.94
N LEU A 73 4.76 -14.48 -9.66
CA LEU A 73 4.65 -14.47 -11.13
C LEU A 73 6.00 -14.32 -11.84
N LEU A 74 6.87 -13.41 -11.37
CA LEU A 74 8.16 -13.13 -12.00
C LEU A 74 9.29 -14.05 -11.50
N GLY A 75 9.04 -14.82 -10.44
CA GLY A 75 10.06 -15.60 -9.77
C GLY A 75 10.98 -14.74 -8.89
N ASN A 76 11.92 -15.38 -8.20
CA ASN A 76 12.80 -14.71 -7.25
C ASN A 76 13.94 -13.97 -7.97
N THR A 77 13.71 -12.71 -8.36
CA THR A 77 14.72 -11.86 -9.00
C THR A 77 15.63 -11.16 -7.97
N ASN A 78 16.11 -11.91 -6.97
CA ASN A 78 16.87 -11.36 -5.82
C ASN A 78 18.33 -11.06 -6.17
N LYS A 79 18.57 -10.23 -7.18
CA LYS A 79 19.93 -9.76 -7.52
C LYS A 79 20.46 -8.71 -6.53
N PHE A 80 19.58 -7.95 -5.86
CA PHE A 80 19.95 -6.76 -5.05
C PHE A 80 19.51 -6.83 -3.57
N GLY A 81 19.28 -8.02 -3.03
CA GLY A 81 18.87 -8.21 -1.63
C GLY A 81 17.36 -8.02 -1.37
N PRO A 82 16.92 -8.14 -0.10
CA PRO A 82 15.49 -8.23 0.25
C PRO A 82 14.72 -6.91 0.11
N TYR A 83 15.41 -5.76 0.07
CA TYR A 83 14.78 -4.43 0.03
C TYR A 83 14.69 -3.83 -1.39
N LEU A 84 15.48 -4.34 -2.34
CA LEU A 84 15.65 -3.79 -3.69
C LEU A 84 15.25 -4.81 -4.79
N SER A 85 14.43 -5.80 -4.44
CA SER A 85 13.94 -6.73 -5.46
C SER A 85 12.87 -6.07 -6.33
N ALA A 86 12.78 -6.46 -7.60
CA ALA A 86 11.83 -5.88 -8.56
C ALA A 86 10.36 -5.85 -8.05
N PRO A 87 9.84 -6.87 -7.35
CA PRO A 87 8.51 -6.82 -6.73
C PRO A 87 8.33 -5.67 -5.72
N GLU A 88 9.39 -5.33 -4.98
CA GLU A 88 9.37 -4.26 -3.99
C GLU A 88 9.31 -2.90 -4.65
N ILE A 89 10.21 -2.68 -5.60
CA ILE A 89 10.28 -1.44 -6.37
C ILE A 89 8.96 -1.21 -7.10
N LEU A 90 8.46 -2.23 -7.80
CA LEU A 90 7.22 -2.12 -8.57
C LEU A 90 6.02 -1.78 -7.67
N SER A 91 5.93 -2.38 -6.49
CA SER A 91 4.83 -2.09 -5.58
C SER A 91 4.86 -0.65 -5.03
N VAL A 92 6.05 -0.14 -4.70
CA VAL A 92 6.23 1.25 -4.27
C VAL A 92 5.92 2.23 -5.41
N LEU A 93 6.34 1.92 -6.64
CA LEU A 93 6.01 2.73 -7.81
C LEU A 93 4.51 2.76 -8.09
N LEU A 94 3.82 1.62 -8.01
CA LEU A 94 2.37 1.55 -8.18
C LEU A 94 1.64 2.33 -7.07
N PHE A 95 2.12 2.27 -5.83
CA PHE A 95 1.59 3.09 -4.72
C PHE A 95 1.72 4.58 -5.02
N ALA A 96 2.89 5.05 -5.48
CA ALA A 96 3.10 6.45 -5.83
C ALA A 96 2.21 6.87 -7.01
N LEU A 97 2.14 6.06 -8.08
CA LEU A 97 1.32 6.33 -9.25
C LEU A 97 -0.17 6.39 -8.94
N ALA A 98 -0.65 5.58 -7.98
CA ALA A 98 -2.03 5.65 -7.50
C ALA A 98 -2.39 7.01 -6.89
N HIS A 99 -1.40 7.80 -6.47
CA HIS A 99 -1.55 9.14 -5.93
C HIS A 99 -1.33 10.25 -6.97
N ARG A 100 -1.14 9.90 -8.24
CA ARG A 100 -0.91 10.87 -9.33
C ARG A 100 -1.99 11.95 -9.42
N TYR A 101 -3.24 11.60 -9.14
CA TYR A 101 -4.39 12.53 -9.17
C TYR A 101 -4.28 13.67 -8.13
N LEU A 102 -3.39 13.55 -7.14
CA LEU A 102 -3.09 14.62 -6.17
C LEU A 102 -2.09 15.65 -6.70
N GLY A 103 -1.54 15.46 -7.90
CA GLY A 103 -0.50 16.31 -8.50
C GLY A 103 0.92 15.79 -8.27
N PHE A 104 1.87 16.34 -9.03
CA PHE A 104 3.24 15.82 -9.14
C PHE A 104 4.00 15.81 -7.81
N PHE A 105 3.95 16.88 -7.02
CA PHE A 105 4.65 16.95 -5.73
C PHE A 105 4.07 15.98 -4.70
N ASN A 106 2.74 15.82 -4.67
CA ASN A 106 2.08 14.83 -3.81
C ASN A 106 2.41 13.39 -4.23
N MET A 107 2.58 13.14 -5.53
CA MET A 107 3.07 11.86 -6.04
C MET A 107 4.51 11.58 -5.58
N LEU A 108 5.41 12.57 -5.60
CA LEU A 108 6.79 12.43 -5.08
C LEU A 108 6.80 12.19 -3.56
N TYR A 109 5.93 12.89 -2.83
CA TYR A 109 5.73 12.65 -1.41
C TYR A 109 5.23 11.22 -1.15
N ALA A 110 4.23 10.74 -1.92
CA ALA A 110 3.73 9.38 -1.84
C ALA A 110 4.82 8.34 -2.17
N LEU A 111 5.73 8.65 -3.11
CA LEU A 111 6.89 7.79 -3.39
C LEU A 111 7.81 7.69 -2.16
N ALA A 112 8.18 8.82 -1.55
CA ALA A 112 9.03 8.85 -0.36
C ALA A 112 8.37 8.14 0.84
N ALA A 113 7.11 8.46 1.13
CA ALA A 113 6.32 7.79 2.17
C ALA A 113 6.20 6.28 1.89
N GLY A 114 5.99 5.91 0.62
CA GLY A 114 5.90 4.53 0.18
C GLY A 114 7.16 3.72 0.46
N ILE A 115 8.34 4.31 0.22
CA ILE A 115 9.64 3.72 0.56
C ILE A 115 9.76 3.53 2.09
N ILE A 116 9.45 4.57 2.86
CA ILE A 116 9.53 4.53 4.34
C ILE A 116 8.62 3.44 4.91
N PHE A 117 7.34 3.42 4.51
CA PHE A 117 6.39 2.40 4.96
C PHE A 117 6.84 1.00 4.57
N ARG A 118 7.48 0.84 3.40
CA ARG A 118 8.02 -0.47 3.00
C ARG A 118 9.17 -0.92 3.88
N ILE A 119 10.13 -0.05 4.15
CA ILE A 119 11.26 -0.33 5.03
C ILE A 119 10.76 -0.70 6.43
N LEU A 120 9.81 0.08 6.97
CA LEU A 120 9.20 -0.19 8.27
C LEU A 120 8.48 -1.54 8.29
N TYR A 121 7.67 -1.85 7.28
CA TYR A 121 6.97 -3.13 7.18
C TYR A 121 7.96 -4.31 7.22
N LEU A 122 9.02 -4.26 6.42
CA LEU A 122 10.02 -5.33 6.36
C LEU A 122 10.81 -5.43 7.68
N ALA A 123 11.16 -4.32 8.30
CA ALA A 123 11.85 -4.28 9.58
C ALA A 123 11.01 -4.89 10.71
N PHE A 124 9.73 -4.51 10.82
CA PHE A 124 8.81 -5.06 11.81
C PHE A 124 8.51 -6.53 11.55
N LYS A 125 8.24 -6.90 10.29
CA LYS A 125 7.99 -8.29 9.90
C LYS A 125 9.18 -9.17 10.31
N LYS A 126 10.41 -8.80 9.94
CA LYS A 126 11.62 -9.55 10.31
C LYS A 126 11.78 -9.68 11.83
N LYS A 127 11.56 -8.58 12.57
CA LYS A 127 11.64 -8.58 14.04
C LYS A 127 10.61 -9.52 14.68
N MET A 128 9.41 -9.61 14.11
CA MET A 128 8.32 -10.46 14.63
C MET A 128 8.43 -11.92 14.19
N GLU A 129 8.99 -12.19 13.00
CA GLU A 129 9.28 -13.56 12.53
C GLU A 129 10.27 -14.27 13.45
N CYS A 130 11.18 -13.56 14.10
CA CYS A 130 12.08 -14.13 15.11
C CYS A 130 11.38 -14.54 16.42
N LYS A 131 10.14 -14.11 16.66
CA LYS A 131 9.44 -14.27 17.94
C LYS A 131 8.13 -15.06 17.85
N THR A 132 7.54 -15.16 16.67
CA THR A 132 6.18 -15.65 16.47
C THR A 132 6.04 -16.39 15.14
N GLU A 133 4.91 -17.04 14.92
CA GLU A 133 4.61 -17.63 13.61
C GLU A 133 4.58 -16.58 12.49
N GLN A 134 5.01 -16.98 11.30
CA GLN A 134 5.12 -16.10 10.13
C GLN A 134 3.82 -15.35 9.80
N LYS A 135 2.66 -16.00 9.93
CA LYS A 135 1.35 -15.37 9.70
C LYS A 135 1.10 -14.22 10.70
N LYS A 136 1.39 -14.45 11.97
CA LYS A 136 1.25 -13.43 13.02
C LYS A 136 2.23 -12.28 12.79
N ALA A 137 3.46 -12.57 12.38
CA ALA A 137 4.45 -11.55 12.07
C ALA A 137 4.00 -10.62 10.92
N ILE A 138 3.43 -11.17 9.84
CA ILE A 138 2.89 -10.40 8.71
C ILE A 138 1.73 -9.51 9.16
N ILE A 139 0.76 -10.07 9.87
CA ILE A 139 -0.43 -9.34 10.34
C ILE A 139 0.00 -8.21 11.29
N THR A 140 0.84 -8.50 12.27
CA THR A 140 1.31 -7.50 13.24
C THR A 140 2.10 -6.38 12.56
N ALA A 141 2.99 -6.70 11.62
CA ALA A 141 3.73 -5.69 10.87
C ALA A 141 2.79 -4.80 10.04
N ALA A 142 1.78 -5.38 9.39
CA ALA A 142 0.80 -4.63 8.62
C ALA A 142 -0.06 -3.72 9.50
N LEU A 143 -0.48 -4.19 10.68
CA LEU A 143 -1.24 -3.37 11.64
C LEU A 143 -0.42 -2.18 12.14
N ILE A 144 0.85 -2.38 12.48
CA ILE A 144 1.74 -1.31 12.93
C ILE A 144 1.90 -0.25 11.84
N VAL A 145 2.20 -0.67 10.61
CA VAL A 145 2.38 0.29 9.49
C VAL A 145 1.06 0.97 9.12
N THR A 146 -0.08 0.28 9.24
CA THR A 146 -1.41 0.87 9.05
C THR A 146 -1.65 2.01 10.03
N ILE A 147 -1.29 1.84 11.31
CA ILE A 147 -1.42 2.91 12.32
C ILE A 147 -0.52 4.10 11.95
N ILE A 148 0.75 3.84 11.60
CA ILE A 148 1.70 4.88 11.20
C ILE A 148 1.18 5.65 9.98
N HIS A 149 0.69 4.94 8.97
CA HIS A 149 0.14 5.53 7.75
C HIS A 149 -1.14 6.32 8.03
N SER A 150 -2.02 5.81 8.90
CA SER A 150 -3.23 6.53 9.33
C SER A 150 -2.87 7.84 10.02
N CYS A 151 -1.88 7.82 10.92
CA CYS A 151 -1.36 9.02 11.57
C CYS A 151 -0.77 10.01 10.56
N ASN A 152 0.01 9.50 9.59
CA ASN A 152 0.56 10.33 8.51
C ASN A 152 -0.55 11.05 7.73
N ASN A 153 -1.58 10.31 7.31
CA ASN A 153 -2.70 10.87 6.55
C ASN A 153 -3.50 11.89 7.37
N GLY A 154 -3.68 11.64 8.67
CA GLY A 154 -4.27 12.60 9.59
C GLY A 154 -3.46 13.89 9.73
N ILE A 155 -2.13 13.78 9.93
CA ILE A 155 -1.23 14.93 10.04
C ILE A 155 -1.23 15.74 8.74
N VAL A 156 -1.05 15.08 7.60
CA VAL A 156 -1.06 15.75 6.29
C VAL A 156 -2.39 16.47 6.08
N TYR A 157 -3.52 15.82 6.35
CA TYR A 157 -4.83 16.46 6.25
C TYR A 157 -4.94 17.72 7.14
N LEU A 158 -4.46 17.65 8.38
CA LEU A 158 -4.47 18.81 9.28
C LEU A 158 -3.56 19.94 8.78
N LEU A 159 -2.40 19.63 8.19
CA LEU A 159 -1.49 20.64 7.64
C LEU A 159 -2.05 21.37 6.43
N PHE A 160 -2.89 20.72 5.62
CA PHE A 160 -3.49 21.35 4.45
C PHE A 160 -4.79 22.13 4.72
N ILE A 161 -5.45 21.87 5.86
CA ILE A 161 -6.73 22.51 6.22
C ILE A 161 -6.57 23.66 7.23
N LEU A 162 -5.37 23.84 7.79
CA LEU A 162 -4.95 24.99 8.59
C LEU A 162 -4.52 26.14 7.67
#